data_AF-A0A7E4UPK1-F1
#
_entry.id   AF-A0A7E4UPK1-F1
#
_cell.length_a   1.000
_cell.length_b   1.000
_cell.length_c   1.000
_cell.angle_alpha   90.00
_cell.angle_beta   90.00
_cell.angle_gamma   90.00
#
_symmetry.space_group_name_H-M   'P 1'
#
loop_
_entity.id
_entity.type
_entity.pdbx_description
1 polymer ?
#
loop_
_entity_poly.entity_id
_entity_poly.type
_entity_poly.pdbx_seq_one_letter_code
_entity_poly.pdbx_strand_id
1 'polypeptide(L)'
;MFTPFIVENPMNPSFTRSDLVKLYDRAVNYCDDSCMYAVNELYRCKPSDYWAKIEQNHDAIMKPYIKDNSGHPENNINGVLDGLFFSANLNPDFSARRKSYFGNVKFSISINKMLDPRAVHFYFCDFYCNYSNHHVTIVVCHKETSVDKYCNRKLKRLRKQNPFFEVCTSTNTLFVNAGIELEFFYTENVDLWEGQLKPIETMGRGTAYPGGLPNNKRCRICNF
;
A
#
# COMPACT_ATOMS: atom_id res chain seq x y z
N MET A 1 21.83 -9.81 2.12
CA MET A 1 20.81 -9.52 3.15
C MET A 1 20.89 -8.02 3.40
N PHE A 2 20.04 -7.23 2.72
CA PHE A 2 19.95 -5.78 2.97
C PHE A 2 19.09 -5.60 4.22
N THR A 3 19.68 -5.12 5.31
CA THR A 3 18.90 -4.65 6.47
C THR A 3 18.56 -3.18 6.22
N PRO A 4 17.28 -2.81 6.08
CA PRO A 4 16.88 -1.41 5.96
C PRO A 4 17.33 -0.64 7.20
N PHE A 5 18.00 0.50 7.01
CA PHE A 5 18.33 1.42 8.10
C PHE A 5 17.07 2.20 8.47
N ILE A 6 16.57 1.99 9.67
CA ILE A 6 15.43 2.73 10.21
C ILE A 6 15.97 4.06 10.75
N VAL A 7 15.60 5.17 10.11
CA VAL A 7 15.97 6.51 10.55
C VAL A 7 14.79 7.11 11.31
N GLU A 8 14.79 7.03 12.64
CA GLU A 8 13.79 7.73 13.46
C GLU A 8 14.20 9.20 13.62
N ASN A 9 13.37 10.14 13.15
CA ASN A 9 13.52 11.56 13.47
C ASN A 9 12.55 11.92 14.62
N PRO A 10 13.03 12.12 15.85
CA PRO A 10 12.18 12.32 17.03
C PRO A 10 11.37 13.63 17.03
N MET A 11 11.58 14.53 16.06
CA MET A 11 10.90 15.83 15.95
C MET A 11 9.66 15.82 15.06
N ASN A 12 9.39 14.75 14.31
CA ASN A 12 8.19 14.68 13.47
C ASN A 12 6.97 14.24 14.30
N PRO A 13 5.82 14.94 14.21
CA PRO A 13 4.60 14.50 14.85
C PRO A 13 4.22 13.12 14.29
N SER A 14 3.84 12.21 15.18
CA SER A 14 3.59 10.82 14.83
C SER A 14 2.40 10.30 15.63
N PHE A 15 1.61 9.41 15.02
CA PHE A 15 0.45 8.82 15.68
C PHE A 15 0.87 8.07 16.94
N THR A 16 0.19 8.37 18.06
CA THR A 16 0.26 7.50 19.22
C THR A 16 -0.44 6.17 18.92
N ARG A 17 -0.25 5.19 19.80
CA ARG A 17 -0.97 3.91 19.69
C ARG A 17 -2.49 4.10 19.82
N SER A 18 -2.94 5.08 20.61
CA SER A 18 -4.38 5.40 20.75
C SER A 18 -4.93 5.99 19.45
N ASP A 19 -4.17 6.87 18.81
CA ASP A 19 -4.54 7.49 17.53
C ASP A 19 -4.71 6.44 16.43
N LEU A 20 -3.77 5.50 16.33
CA LEU A 20 -3.88 4.38 15.37
C LEU A 20 -5.07 3.47 15.65
N VAL A 21 -5.43 3.26 16.92
CA VAL A 21 -6.64 2.47 17.26
C VAL A 21 -7.89 3.20 16.82
N LYS A 22 -8.01 4.51 17.12
CA LYS A 22 -9.15 5.32 16.65
C LYS A 22 -9.24 5.32 15.12
N LEU A 23 -8.11 5.48 14.44
CA LEU A 23 -8.06 5.48 12.99
C LEU A 23 -8.47 4.12 12.40
N TYR A 24 -8.01 3.03 13.02
CA TYR A 24 -8.42 1.66 12.67
C TYR A 24 -9.92 1.44 12.87
N ASP A 25 -10.48 1.82 14.01
CA ASP A 25 -11.90 1.61 14.30
C ASP A 25 -12.78 2.37 13.32
N ARG A 26 -12.37 3.58 12.92
CA ARG A 26 -13.06 4.35 11.87
C ARG A 26 -13.00 3.68 10.51
N ALA A 27 -11.85 3.11 10.15
CA ALA A 27 -11.70 2.35 8.92
C ALA A 27 -12.60 1.09 8.92
N VAL A 28 -12.66 0.37 10.05
CA VAL A 28 -13.54 -0.81 10.20
C VAL A 28 -15.01 -0.41 10.06
N ASN A 29 -15.45 0.63 10.76
CA ASN A 29 -16.84 1.11 10.67
C ASN A 29 -17.21 1.56 9.26
N TYR A 30 -16.26 2.13 8.50
CA TYR A 30 -16.49 2.51 7.12
C TYR A 30 -16.63 1.30 6.18
N CYS A 31 -16.05 0.15 6.56
CA CYS A 31 -16.05 -1.09 5.80
C CYS A 31 -17.21 -2.06 6.13
N ASP A 32 -17.97 -1.81 7.21
CA ASP A 32 -18.88 -2.79 7.85
C ASP A 32 -19.97 -3.33 6.90
N ASP A 33 -20.51 -2.49 6.02
CA ASP A 33 -21.59 -2.85 5.08
C ASP A 33 -21.10 -3.20 3.66
N SER A 34 -19.78 -3.24 3.43
CA SER A 34 -19.23 -3.42 2.09
C SER A 34 -18.93 -4.88 1.76
N CYS A 35 -19.23 -5.29 0.53
CA CYS A 35 -18.88 -6.62 0.06
C CYS A 35 -17.37 -6.78 -0.17
N MET A 36 -16.90 -8.03 -0.18
CA MET A 36 -15.55 -8.38 -0.58
C MET A 36 -15.56 -8.89 -2.03
N TYR A 37 -14.57 -8.50 -2.84
CA TYR A 37 -14.37 -9.04 -4.18
C TYR A 37 -13.01 -9.74 -4.28
N ALA A 38 -12.94 -10.76 -5.12
CA ALA A 38 -11.74 -11.56 -5.30
C ALA A 38 -10.79 -10.92 -6.33
N VAL A 39 -9.51 -10.87 -5.98
CA VAL A 39 -8.40 -10.53 -6.87
C VAL A 39 -7.26 -11.53 -6.69
N ASN A 40 -6.45 -11.68 -7.74
CA ASN A 40 -5.30 -12.61 -7.77
C ASN A 40 -3.97 -11.89 -7.98
N GLU A 41 -4.01 -10.61 -8.31
CA GLU A 41 -2.85 -9.77 -8.56
C GLU A 41 -2.92 -8.48 -7.75
N LEU A 42 -1.76 -8.00 -7.33
CA LEU A 42 -1.56 -6.62 -6.94
C LEU A 42 -0.95 -5.85 -8.11
N TYR A 43 -1.15 -4.54 -8.15
CA TYR A 43 -0.58 -3.74 -9.23
C TYR A 43 -0.04 -2.39 -8.78
N ARG A 44 0.86 -1.85 -9.60
CA ARG A 44 1.40 -0.50 -9.45
C ARG A 44 1.50 0.15 -10.82
N CYS A 45 1.01 1.36 -10.95
CA CYS A 45 1.17 2.14 -12.18
C CYS A 45 2.25 3.21 -12.03
N LYS A 46 3.13 3.33 -13.03
CA LYS A 46 4.17 4.37 -13.12
C LYS A 46 4.41 4.76 -14.58
N PRO A 47 5.03 5.93 -14.85
CA PRO A 47 5.40 6.33 -16.22
C PRO A 47 6.38 5.32 -16.82
N SER A 48 6.35 5.13 -18.15
CA SER A 48 7.28 4.25 -18.88
C SER A 48 8.74 4.43 -18.47
N ASP A 49 9.19 5.67 -18.30
CA ASP A 49 10.59 6.00 -18.00
C ASP A 49 11.02 5.52 -16.61
N TYR A 50 10.09 5.35 -15.67
CA TYR A 50 10.37 4.75 -14.37
C TYR A 50 10.76 3.28 -14.51
N TRP A 51 10.02 2.53 -15.33
CA TRP A 51 10.27 1.11 -15.57
C TRP A 51 11.56 0.90 -16.35
N ALA A 52 11.78 1.69 -17.41
CA ALA A 52 13.01 1.65 -18.20
C ALA A 52 14.26 1.88 -17.33
N LYS A 53 14.19 2.79 -16.36
CA LYS A 53 15.30 3.03 -15.42
C LYS A 53 15.59 1.83 -14.52
N ILE A 54 14.57 1.08 -14.10
CA ILE A 54 14.75 -0.12 -13.27
C ILE A 54 15.39 -1.23 -14.09
N GLU A 55 14.91 -1.45 -15.30
CA GLU A 55 15.48 -2.45 -16.22
C GLU A 55 16.94 -2.12 -16.57
N GLN A 56 17.26 -0.86 -16.84
CA GLN A 56 18.60 -0.44 -17.29
C GLN A 56 19.62 -0.29 -16.16
N ASN A 57 19.20 0.20 -14.98
CA ASN A 57 20.14 0.65 -13.94
C ASN A 57 20.07 -0.16 -12.64
N HIS A 58 19.09 -1.05 -12.51
CA HIS A 58 18.81 -1.75 -11.26
C HIS A 58 18.59 -3.26 -11.45
N ASP A 59 19.13 -3.84 -12.53
CA ASP A 59 19.04 -5.28 -12.82
C ASP A 59 17.60 -5.81 -12.81
N ALA A 60 16.64 -4.97 -13.25
CA ALA A 60 15.20 -5.25 -13.17
C ALA A 60 14.64 -5.43 -11.74
N ILE A 61 15.37 -5.00 -10.70
CA ILE A 61 14.96 -5.06 -9.30
C ILE A 61 14.41 -3.70 -8.86
N MET A 62 13.13 -3.66 -8.52
CA MET A 62 12.54 -2.54 -7.80
C MET A 62 13.03 -2.53 -6.35
N LYS A 63 13.82 -1.50 -6.01
CA LYS A 63 14.26 -1.28 -4.64
C LYS A 63 13.23 -0.43 -3.88
N PRO A 64 12.87 -0.82 -2.63
CA PRO A 64 12.13 0.03 -1.71
C PRO A 64 12.75 1.42 -1.59
N TYR A 65 11.91 2.42 -1.40
CA TYR A 65 12.33 3.80 -1.19
C TYR A 65 11.55 4.43 -0.04
N ILE A 66 12.14 5.44 0.58
CA ILE A 66 11.61 6.08 1.77
C ILE A 66 10.19 6.60 1.54
N LYS A 67 9.28 6.26 2.45
CA LYS A 67 7.91 6.77 2.39
C LYS A 67 7.90 8.28 2.56
N ASP A 68 7.33 8.99 1.59
CA ASP A 68 7.10 10.43 1.62
C ASP A 68 5.91 10.81 2.51
N ASN A 69 5.58 12.10 2.62
CA ASN A 69 4.49 12.60 3.48
C ASN A 69 3.09 12.51 2.84
N SER A 70 2.88 11.60 1.88
CA SER A 70 1.55 11.28 1.36
C SER A 70 0.65 10.67 2.45
N GLY A 71 -0.67 10.88 2.36
CA GLY A 71 -1.62 10.40 3.37
C GLY A 71 -1.68 11.30 4.60
N HIS A 72 -1.80 10.72 5.80
CA HIS A 72 -1.72 11.50 7.04
C HIS A 72 -0.25 11.87 7.34
N PRO A 73 0.05 13.15 7.63
CA PRO A 73 1.42 13.58 7.89
C PRO A 73 2.00 12.95 9.16
N GLU A 74 1.15 12.63 10.15
CA GLU A 74 1.52 11.96 11.39
C GLU A 74 1.69 10.43 11.26
N ASN A 75 1.66 9.89 10.05
CA ASN A 75 1.84 8.46 9.83
C ASN A 75 3.25 8.00 10.26
N ASN A 76 3.29 7.01 11.16
CA ASN A 76 4.51 6.49 11.80
C ASN A 76 5.55 5.89 10.84
N ILE A 77 5.25 5.72 9.55
CA ILE A 77 6.21 5.22 8.57
C ILE A 77 6.84 6.32 7.69
N ASN A 78 6.29 7.54 7.73
CA ASN A 78 6.77 8.67 6.91
C ASN A 78 8.21 9.03 7.29
N GLY A 79 9.11 9.00 6.32
CA GLY A 79 10.53 9.27 6.54
C GLY A 79 11.27 8.20 7.35
N VAL A 80 10.64 7.05 7.64
CA VAL A 80 11.22 6.00 8.49
C VAL A 80 11.38 4.67 7.77
N LEU A 81 10.36 4.23 7.01
CA LEU A 81 10.39 2.94 6.32
C LEU A 81 10.54 3.12 4.81
N ASP A 82 11.35 2.25 4.23
CA ASP A 82 11.41 2.06 2.78
C ASP A 82 10.36 1.04 2.35
N GLY A 83 9.70 1.31 1.23
CA GLY A 83 8.74 0.37 0.66
C GLY A 83 8.20 0.79 -0.70
N LEU A 84 7.37 -0.09 -1.25
CA LEU A 84 6.75 0.03 -2.57
C LEU A 84 5.23 -0.11 -2.43
N PHE A 85 4.48 0.86 -2.97
CA PHE A 85 3.02 0.80 -2.96
C PHE A 85 2.47 -0.05 -4.09
N PHE A 86 1.56 -0.96 -3.74
CA PHE A 86 0.76 -1.77 -4.66
C PHE A 86 -0.71 -1.70 -4.28
N SER A 87 -1.57 -1.50 -5.26
CA SER A 87 -3.02 -1.49 -5.09
C SER A 87 -3.61 -2.88 -5.33
N ALA A 88 -4.63 -3.24 -4.56
CA ALA A 88 -5.41 -4.46 -4.76
C ALA A 88 -6.73 -4.20 -5.51
N ASN A 89 -6.98 -2.94 -5.89
CA ASN A 89 -8.26 -2.46 -6.36
C ASN A 89 -8.55 -2.73 -7.85
N LEU A 90 -8.57 -4.01 -8.22
CA LEU A 90 -8.98 -4.51 -9.52
C LEU A 90 -10.46 -4.87 -9.47
N ASN A 91 -11.35 -3.88 -9.55
CA ASN A 91 -12.77 -4.18 -9.62
C ASN A 91 -13.11 -4.71 -11.03
N PRO A 92 -13.66 -5.93 -11.21
CA PRO A 92 -13.88 -6.52 -12.53
C PRO A 92 -14.93 -5.78 -13.39
N ASP A 93 -15.90 -5.12 -12.75
CA ASP A 93 -17.08 -4.56 -13.44
C ASP A 93 -17.02 -3.07 -13.77
N PHE A 94 -15.91 -2.37 -13.48
CA PHE A 94 -15.90 -0.90 -13.55
C PHE A 94 -15.12 -0.36 -14.76
N SER A 95 -15.87 -0.03 -15.81
CA SER A 95 -15.47 0.80 -16.96
C SER A 95 -14.79 2.13 -16.61
N ALA A 96 -14.81 2.56 -15.34
CA ALA A 96 -14.23 3.81 -14.85
C ALA A 96 -12.76 3.73 -14.36
N ARG A 97 -12.20 2.54 -14.08
CA ARG A 97 -10.82 2.40 -13.54
C ARG A 97 -9.80 1.81 -14.51
N ARG A 98 -10.07 1.91 -15.82
CA ARG A 98 -9.08 1.58 -16.87
C ARG A 98 -7.94 2.58 -16.98
N LYS A 99 -8.04 3.71 -16.26
CA LYS A 99 -7.12 4.82 -16.38
C LYS A 99 -6.35 5.05 -15.09
N SER A 100 -5.07 5.33 -15.23
CA SER A 100 -4.11 5.52 -14.15
C SER A 100 -3.79 7.00 -13.96
N TYR A 101 -3.84 7.48 -12.72
CA TYR A 101 -3.29 8.80 -12.36
C TYR A 101 -1.77 8.78 -12.16
N PHE A 102 -1.18 7.58 -12.05
CA PHE A 102 0.20 7.39 -11.60
C PHE A 102 1.18 7.10 -12.75
N GLY A 103 0.67 6.87 -13.96
CA GLY A 103 1.48 6.64 -15.17
C GLY A 103 0.87 5.63 -16.14
N ASN A 104 1.44 5.58 -17.34
CA ASN A 104 0.92 4.87 -18.51
C ASN A 104 1.30 3.39 -18.60
N VAL A 105 2.01 2.86 -17.59
CA VAL A 105 2.38 1.44 -17.54
C VAL A 105 2.01 0.87 -16.17
N LYS A 106 1.28 -0.24 -16.20
CA LYS A 106 0.87 -1.04 -15.03
C LYS A 106 1.78 -2.25 -14.90
N PHE A 107 2.43 -2.39 -13.76
CA PHE A 107 3.05 -3.63 -13.32
C PHE A 107 2.05 -4.43 -12.48
N SER A 108 1.74 -5.65 -12.88
CA SER A 108 0.92 -6.62 -12.15
C SER A 108 1.80 -7.74 -11.60
N ILE A 109 1.56 -8.18 -10.36
CA ILE A 109 2.28 -9.30 -9.73
C ILE A 109 1.30 -10.16 -8.92
N SER A 110 1.50 -11.48 -8.94
CA SER A 110 0.65 -12.44 -8.22
C SER A 110 0.70 -12.22 -6.71
N ILE A 111 -0.45 -12.32 -6.03
CA ILE A 111 -0.55 -12.07 -4.59
C ILE A 111 0.34 -13.02 -3.75
N ASN A 112 0.56 -14.28 -4.14
CA ASN A 112 1.45 -15.20 -3.41
C ASN A 112 2.92 -14.77 -3.36
N LYS A 113 3.38 -13.93 -4.30
CA LYS A 113 4.76 -13.42 -4.31
C LYS A 113 5.01 -12.42 -3.19
N MET A 114 3.96 -11.75 -2.72
CA MET A 114 4.07 -10.64 -1.78
C MET A 114 3.36 -10.89 -0.45
N LEU A 115 2.27 -11.67 -0.45
CA LEU A 115 1.33 -11.75 0.67
C LEU A 115 1.27 -13.13 1.33
N ASP A 116 2.30 -13.98 1.21
CA ASP A 116 2.33 -15.29 1.89
C ASP A 116 2.30 -15.10 3.42
N PRO A 117 1.18 -15.41 4.12
CA PRO A 117 1.04 -15.18 5.56
C PRO A 117 1.99 -16.03 6.41
N ARG A 118 2.68 -17.02 5.84
CA ARG A 118 3.73 -17.79 6.50
C ARG A 118 5.04 -16.99 6.58
N ALA A 119 5.33 -16.16 5.59
CA ALA A 119 6.56 -15.39 5.47
C ALA A 119 6.42 -13.93 5.94
N VAL A 120 5.22 -13.35 5.89
CA VAL A 120 5.00 -11.92 6.17
C VAL A 120 4.05 -11.64 7.33
N HIS A 121 4.14 -10.43 7.87
CA HIS A 121 3.12 -9.82 8.73
C HIS A 121 2.44 -8.65 8.04
N PHE A 122 1.22 -8.36 8.49
CA PHE A 122 0.40 -7.25 8.02
C PHE A 122 0.21 -6.26 9.16
N TYR A 123 0.40 -4.97 8.89
CA TYR A 123 0.20 -3.91 9.87
C TYR A 123 -0.67 -2.80 9.30
N PHE A 124 -1.75 -2.46 10.00
CA PHE A 124 -2.54 -1.28 9.69
C PHE A 124 -1.69 -0.03 9.90
N CYS A 125 -1.62 0.78 8.86
CA CYS A 125 -0.75 1.95 8.80
C CYS A 125 -1.54 3.25 8.77
N ASP A 126 -2.55 3.32 7.91
CA ASP A 126 -3.24 4.57 7.61
C ASP A 126 -4.67 4.34 7.12
N PHE A 127 -5.52 5.35 7.33
CA PHE A 127 -6.84 5.48 6.73
C PHE A 127 -7.11 6.94 6.39
N TYR A 128 -7.15 7.27 5.10
CA TYR A 128 -7.24 8.67 4.66
C TYR A 128 -8.00 8.78 3.34
N CYS A 129 -8.37 10.00 2.92
CA CYS A 129 -8.80 10.28 1.56
C CYS A 129 -8.13 11.57 1.08
N ASN A 130 -7.91 11.70 -0.23
CA ASN A 130 -7.53 13.00 -0.81
C ASN A 130 -8.77 13.82 -1.20
N TYR A 131 -9.83 13.15 -1.63
CA TYR A 131 -11.09 13.77 -2.04
C TYR A 131 -12.29 12.98 -1.49
N SER A 132 -12.75 11.96 -2.22
CA SER A 132 -13.92 11.15 -1.88
C SER A 132 -13.58 9.68 -1.58
N ASN A 133 -12.60 9.11 -2.28
CA ASN A 133 -12.23 7.71 -2.11
C ASN A 133 -11.32 7.57 -0.89
N HIS A 134 -11.66 6.64 0.00
CA HIS A 134 -10.91 6.38 1.20
C HIS A 134 -9.93 5.24 0.98
N HIS A 135 -8.69 5.46 1.35
CA HIS A 135 -7.58 4.55 1.24
C HIS A 135 -7.31 3.90 2.59
N VAL A 136 -7.03 2.61 2.59
CA VAL A 136 -6.41 1.91 3.74
C VAL A 136 -5.03 1.47 3.30
N THR A 137 -4.02 1.88 4.05
CA THR A 137 -2.63 1.46 3.81
C THR A 137 -2.24 0.36 4.81
N ILE A 138 -1.72 -0.75 4.28
CA ILE A 138 -1.23 -1.89 5.05
C ILE A 138 0.26 -2.06 4.78
N VAL A 139 1.09 -2.01 5.82
CA VAL A 139 2.51 -2.39 5.69
C VAL A 139 2.62 -3.91 5.65
N VAL A 140 3.39 -4.42 4.68
CA VAL A 140 3.71 -5.84 4.52
C VAL A 140 5.22 -6.00 4.57
N CYS A 141 5.68 -6.75 5.56
CA CYS A 141 7.12 -6.98 5.79
C CYS A 141 7.38 -8.44 6.19
N HIS A 142 8.59 -8.92 5.87
CA HIS A 142 9.03 -10.25 6.27
C HIS A 142 9.16 -10.37 7.79
N LYS A 143 8.72 -11.50 8.34
CA LYS A 143 8.74 -11.77 9.78
C LYS A 143 10.16 -11.71 10.33
N GLU A 144 10.28 -11.28 11.59
CA GLU A 144 11.52 -11.25 12.37
C GLU A 144 12.60 -10.27 11.86
N THR A 145 12.30 -9.48 10.82
CA THR A 145 13.16 -8.40 10.33
C THR A 145 13.16 -7.19 11.28
N SER A 146 14.09 -6.26 11.07
CA SER A 146 14.10 -4.97 11.79
C SER A 146 12.82 -4.17 11.54
N VAL A 147 12.31 -4.21 10.31
CA VAL A 147 11.05 -3.59 9.89
C VAL A 147 9.88 -4.21 10.63
N ASP A 148 9.80 -5.54 10.70
CA ASP A 148 8.74 -6.24 11.44
C ASP A 148 8.73 -5.85 12.92
N LYS A 149 9.92 -5.82 13.55
CA LYS A 149 10.06 -5.39 14.94
C LYS A 149 9.63 -3.94 15.14
N TYR A 150 9.93 -3.04 14.20
CA TYR A 150 9.49 -1.65 14.24
C TYR A 150 7.97 -1.54 14.12
N CYS A 151 7.39 -2.15 13.09
CA CYS A 151 5.96 -2.17 12.84
C CYS A 151 5.19 -2.76 14.04
N ASN A 152 5.71 -3.83 14.66
CA ASN A 152 5.09 -4.41 15.84
C ASN A 152 5.04 -3.46 17.05
N ARG A 153 6.05 -2.59 17.21
CA ARG A 153 6.07 -1.57 18.26
C ARG A 153 5.15 -0.38 17.93
N LYS A 154 5.18 0.09 16.67
CA LYS A 154 4.63 1.38 16.28
C LYS A 154 3.27 1.31 15.59
N LEU A 155 2.89 0.17 15.02
CA LEU A 155 1.67 -0.03 14.24
C LEU A 155 0.76 -1.10 14.85
N LYS A 156 -0.46 -1.22 14.32
CA LYS A 156 -1.42 -2.26 14.73
C LYS A 156 -1.29 -3.48 13.83
N ARG A 157 -0.84 -4.60 14.38
CA ARG A 157 -0.77 -5.88 13.67
C ARG A 157 -2.16 -6.38 13.29
N LEU A 158 -2.30 -6.87 12.07
CA LEU A 158 -3.53 -7.44 11.52
C LEU A 158 -3.42 -8.96 11.36
N ARG A 159 -4.59 -9.61 11.40
CA ARG A 159 -4.74 -11.01 10.97
C ARG A 159 -4.86 -11.05 9.44
N LYS A 160 -4.48 -12.19 8.85
CA LYS A 160 -4.62 -12.43 7.39
C LYS A 160 -6.07 -12.38 6.89
N GLN A 161 -7.04 -12.48 7.80
CA GLN A 161 -8.46 -12.27 7.59
C GLN A 161 -8.88 -11.15 8.54
N ASN A 162 -9.38 -10.06 7.97
CA ASN A 162 -9.78 -8.85 8.69
C ASN A 162 -10.82 -8.06 7.85
N PRO A 163 -11.44 -6.99 8.38
CA PRO A 163 -12.49 -6.25 7.67
C PRO A 163 -12.06 -5.61 6.33
N PHE A 164 -10.76 -5.45 6.07
CA PHE A 164 -10.25 -4.83 4.85
C PHE A 164 -9.92 -5.86 3.77
N PHE A 165 -9.41 -7.03 4.19
CA PHE A 165 -9.03 -8.10 3.27
C PHE A 165 -8.96 -9.48 3.93
N GLU A 166 -9.00 -10.50 3.08
CA GLU A 166 -8.70 -11.89 3.42
C GLU A 166 -7.74 -12.53 2.42
N VAL A 167 -6.62 -13.08 2.91
CA VAL A 167 -5.68 -13.87 2.09
C VAL A 167 -6.02 -15.36 2.18
N CYS A 168 -6.50 -15.92 1.07
CA CYS A 168 -6.72 -17.35 0.89
C CYS A 168 -5.54 -17.99 0.13
N THR A 169 -4.65 -18.63 0.87
CA THR A 169 -3.42 -19.22 0.31
C THR A 169 -3.68 -20.47 -0.54
N SER A 170 -4.75 -21.23 -0.26
CA SER A 170 -5.08 -22.45 -1.00
C SER A 170 -5.53 -22.15 -2.43
N THR A 171 -6.26 -21.05 -2.63
CA THR A 171 -6.77 -20.62 -3.94
C THR A 171 -5.93 -19.52 -4.58
N ASN A 172 -4.87 -19.05 -3.91
CA ASN A 172 -4.12 -17.87 -4.32
C ASN A 172 -5.04 -16.66 -4.60
N THR A 173 -5.99 -16.42 -3.69
CA THR A 173 -6.97 -15.34 -3.81
C THR A 173 -6.82 -14.36 -2.66
N LEU A 174 -6.86 -13.07 -2.97
CA LEU A 174 -7.08 -12.01 -2.02
C LEU A 174 -8.52 -11.52 -2.17
N PHE A 175 -9.30 -11.57 -1.09
CA PHE A 175 -10.58 -10.90 -1.03
C PHE A 175 -10.37 -9.50 -0.46
N VAL A 176 -10.89 -8.48 -1.13
CA VAL A 176 -10.68 -7.07 -0.80
C VAL A 176 -12.02 -6.38 -0.58
N ASN A 177 -12.11 -5.54 0.45
CA ASN A 177 -13.33 -4.80 0.75
C ASN A 177 -13.58 -3.73 -0.33
N ALA A 178 -14.78 -3.73 -0.92
CA ALA A 178 -15.18 -2.85 -2.02
C ALA A 178 -15.36 -1.37 -1.61
N GLY A 179 -15.54 -1.09 -0.32
CA GLY A 179 -15.76 0.27 0.18
C GLY A 179 -14.51 1.15 0.15
N ILE A 180 -13.32 0.55 0.08
CA ILE A 180 -12.02 1.23 0.24
C ILE A 180 -11.09 1.04 -0.96
N GLU A 181 -10.09 1.91 -1.03
CA GLU A 181 -8.86 1.73 -1.81
C GLU A 181 -7.78 1.07 -0.97
N LEU A 182 -7.63 -0.25 -1.14
CA LEU A 182 -6.63 -1.01 -0.39
C LEU A 182 -5.26 -0.90 -1.06
N GLU A 183 -4.30 -0.38 -0.31
CA GLU A 183 -2.91 -0.23 -0.71
C GLU A 183 -1.99 -1.01 0.23
N PHE A 184 -1.12 -1.85 -0.34
CA PHE A 184 -0.06 -2.52 0.37
C PHE A 184 1.25 -1.76 0.19
N PHE A 185 1.89 -1.40 1.30
CA PHE A 185 3.24 -0.87 1.36
C PHE A 185 4.21 -2.02 1.65
N TYR A 186 4.79 -2.57 0.59
CA TYR A 186 5.64 -3.76 0.64
C TYR A 186 7.11 -3.36 0.82
N THR A 187 7.78 -3.95 1.81
CA THR A 187 9.11 -3.45 2.27
C THR A 187 10.30 -4.19 1.69
N GLU A 188 10.08 -5.16 0.79
CA GLU A 188 11.15 -5.92 0.15
C GLU A 188 11.35 -5.52 -1.31
N ASN A 189 12.49 -5.91 -1.85
CA ASN A 189 12.76 -5.82 -3.28
C ASN A 189 11.72 -6.62 -4.07
N VAL A 190 11.37 -6.11 -5.26
CA VAL A 190 10.48 -6.80 -6.19
C VAL A 190 11.18 -6.92 -7.53
N ASP A 191 11.36 -8.14 -8.00
CA ASP A 191 11.92 -8.41 -9.31
C ASP A 191 10.82 -8.25 -10.38
N LEU A 192 11.08 -7.43 -11.41
CA LEU A 192 10.13 -7.21 -12.50
C LEU A 192 9.84 -8.49 -13.29
N TRP A 193 10.75 -9.48 -13.28
CA TRP A 193 10.53 -10.79 -13.89
C TRP A 193 9.45 -11.63 -13.19
N GLU A 194 9.08 -11.28 -11.95
CA GLU A 194 8.00 -11.95 -11.22
C GLU A 194 6.60 -11.43 -11.56
N GLY A 195 6.52 -10.39 -12.40
CA GLY A 195 5.26 -9.77 -12.80
C GLY A 195 5.17 -9.48 -14.30
N GLN A 196 4.22 -8.62 -14.65
CA GLN A 196 3.96 -8.23 -16.04
C GLN A 196 3.77 -6.74 -16.14
N LEU A 197 4.50 -6.11 -17.07
CA LEU A 197 4.26 -4.72 -17.48
C LEU A 197 3.26 -4.69 -18.63
N LYS A 198 2.21 -3.90 -18.48
CA LYS A 198 1.19 -3.69 -19.51
C LYS A 198 0.90 -2.19 -19.66
N PRO A 199 0.74 -1.68 -20.89
CA PRO A 199 0.23 -0.33 -21.10
C PRO A 199 -1.14 -0.16 -20.43
N ILE A 200 -1.38 1.04 -19.90
CA ILE A 200 -2.67 1.44 -19.36
C ILE A 200 -2.92 2.90 -19.73
N GLU A 201 -4.18 3.26 -19.99
CA GLU A 201 -4.54 4.65 -20.24
C GLU A 201 -4.25 5.52 -19.01
N THR A 202 -3.96 6.80 -19.21
CA THR A 202 -3.74 7.74 -18.10
C THR A 202 -4.91 8.72 -17.93
N MET A 203 -5.16 9.14 -16.69
CA MET A 203 -5.96 10.33 -16.38
C MET A 203 -5.05 11.46 -15.91
N GLY A 204 -5.36 12.69 -16.33
CA GLY A 204 -4.56 13.88 -15.98
C GLY A 204 -3.14 13.81 -16.54
N ARG A 205 -2.16 14.36 -15.80
CA ARG A 205 -0.75 14.43 -16.23
C ARG A 205 0.00 13.09 -16.17
N GLY A 206 -0.63 12.00 -15.71
CA GLY A 206 -0.01 10.67 -15.66
C GLY A 206 1.27 10.60 -14.83
N THR A 207 1.45 11.50 -13.87
CA THR A 207 2.66 11.60 -13.03
C THR A 207 2.24 11.92 -11.60
N ALA A 208 2.77 11.16 -10.64
CA ALA A 208 2.69 11.50 -9.22
C ALA A 208 3.97 12.24 -8.82
N TYR A 209 3.83 13.48 -8.36
CA TYR A 209 4.95 14.31 -7.94
C TYR A 209 5.46 13.90 -6.54
N PRO A 210 6.78 14.01 -6.26
CA PRO A 210 7.32 13.88 -4.91
C PRO A 210 6.60 14.83 -3.94
N GLY A 211 6.18 14.31 -2.79
CA GLY A 211 5.38 15.06 -1.80
C GLY A 211 3.93 14.60 -1.70
N GLY A 212 3.43 13.87 -2.72
CA GLY A 212 2.09 13.27 -2.72
C GLY A 212 0.95 14.28 -2.59
N LEU A 213 -0.29 13.78 -2.55
CA LEU A 213 -1.43 14.58 -2.12
C LEU A 213 -1.63 14.37 -0.62
N PRO A 214 -1.74 15.46 0.18
CA PRO A 214 -2.05 15.32 1.60
C PRO A 214 -3.49 14.83 1.78
N ASN A 215 -3.77 14.24 2.94
CA ASN A 215 -5.15 13.89 3.28
C ASN A 215 -6.07 15.12 3.33
N ASN A 216 -7.33 14.92 2.98
CA ASN A 216 -8.39 15.92 3.05
C ASN A 216 -8.67 16.25 4.52
N LYS A 217 -8.17 17.39 5.00
CA LYS A 217 -8.30 17.85 6.39
C LYS A 217 -9.75 18.13 6.84
N ARG A 218 -10.72 18.16 5.92
CA ARG A 218 -12.15 18.39 6.22
C ARG A 218 -12.97 17.11 6.23
N CYS A 219 -12.39 15.96 5.91
CA CYS A 219 -13.12 14.70 5.89
C CYS A 219 -13.59 14.30 7.30
N ARG A 220 -14.89 14.09 7.46
CA ARG A 220 -15.49 13.64 8.74
C ARG A 220 -15.48 12.13 8.90
N ILE A 221 -14.95 11.38 7.93
CA ILE A 221 -14.89 9.92 7.96
C ILE A 221 -13.49 9.47 8.41
N CYS A 222 -12.42 9.98 7.79
CA CYS A 222 -11.05 9.54 8.05
C CYS A 222 -10.19 10.45 8.94
N ASN A 223 -10.72 11.59 9.41
CA ASN A 223 -10.01 12.46 10.36
C ASN A 223 -10.68 12.39 11.73
N PHE A 224 -9.87 12.42 12.79
CA PHE A 224 -10.31 12.47 14.19
C PHE A 224 -9.65 13.64 14.92
#